data_AF-A0A382CEZ0-F1
#
_entry.id   AF-A0A382CEZ0-F1
#
_cell.length_a   1.000
_cell.length_b   1.000
_cell.length_c   1.000
_cell.angle_alpha   90.00
_cell.angle_beta   90.00
_cell.angle_gamma   90.00
#
_symmetry.space_group_name_H-M   'P 1'
#
loop_
_entity.id
_entity.type
_entity.pdbx_description
1 polymer ?
#
loop_
_entity_poly.entity_id
_entity_poly.type
_entity_poly.pdbx_seq_one_letter_code
_entity_poly.pdbx_strand_id
1 'polypeptide(L)'
;MKQLFKIALLTAVSSSVFAEDQQSAGLPQMDISTFPSQIFWLIVTFSILYVFMWKFVIPKLRITIEERRDKISNDINEAEKLKSEAEEILNKYKSKMTSSNQDAVKIIAEAKKQSDEYTEKVKRDNKSKVNAMIEESNIKIAEQEKKSKSEIEKATLETIKSISEKFIDKLPSDSDIIKKLN
;
A
#
# COMPACT_ATOMS: atom_id res chain seq x y z
N MET A 1 -19.66 24.12 -59.89
CA MET A 1 -20.15 24.32 -61.28
C MET A 1 -21.21 25.42 -61.25
N LYS A 2 -21.08 26.44 -62.12
CA LYS A 2 -21.94 27.64 -62.29
C LYS A 2 -21.79 28.62 -61.12
N GLN A 3 -21.02 29.71 -61.25
CA GLN A 3 -21.49 31.02 -61.75
C GLN A 3 -20.30 31.91 -62.17
N LEU A 4 -19.61 31.60 -63.28
CA LEU A 4 -18.42 32.36 -63.74
C LEU A 4 -18.55 32.95 -65.16
N PHE A 5 -19.77 33.27 -65.66
CA PHE A 5 -19.92 33.58 -67.09
C PHE A 5 -20.85 34.75 -67.45
N LYS A 6 -21.03 35.76 -66.60
CA LYS A 6 -21.87 36.94 -66.94
C LYS A 6 -21.19 38.28 -66.67
N ILE A 7 -19.97 38.42 -67.19
CA ILE A 7 -19.34 39.71 -67.45
C ILE A 7 -18.90 39.68 -68.92
N ALA A 8 -19.63 40.38 -69.79
CA ALA A 8 -19.20 40.93 -71.09
C ALA A 8 -20.39 41.10 -72.06
N LEU A 9 -21.09 42.25 -71.99
CA LEU A 9 -21.81 42.93 -73.09
C LEU A 9 -22.42 44.21 -72.47
N LEU A 10 -21.75 45.35 -72.46
CA LEU A 10 -21.44 46.24 -73.58
C LEU A 10 -22.65 46.54 -74.49
N THR A 11 -23.03 47.83 -74.47
CA THR A 11 -23.70 48.65 -75.51
C THR A 11 -25.14 49.11 -75.28
N ALA A 12 -25.27 50.45 -75.41
CA ALA A 12 -26.42 51.23 -75.85
C ALA A 12 -27.55 51.55 -74.86
N VAL A 13 -27.37 52.64 -74.08
CA VAL A 13 -28.41 53.68 -73.99
C VAL A 13 -27.73 55.04 -74.12
N SER A 14 -27.95 55.68 -75.26
CA SER A 14 -27.60 57.08 -75.51
C SER A 14 -28.72 58.00 -75.05
N SER A 15 -28.30 59.18 -74.58
CA SER A 15 -28.99 60.49 -74.58
C SER A 15 -30.25 60.69 -73.75
N SER A 16 -30.11 61.46 -72.67
CA SER A 16 -30.55 62.87 -72.66
C SER A 16 -29.79 63.67 -71.60
N VAL A 17 -29.04 64.64 -72.11
CA VAL A 17 -28.36 65.70 -71.38
C VAL A 17 -29.44 66.64 -70.83
N PHE A 18 -29.56 66.73 -69.50
CA PHE A 18 -30.02 67.95 -68.85
C PHE A 18 -28.78 68.75 -68.48
N ALA A 19 -28.48 69.75 -69.31
CA ALA A 19 -27.56 70.82 -68.99
C ALA A 19 -28.36 71.91 -68.29
N GLU A 20 -28.00 72.23 -67.05
CA GLU A 20 -28.38 73.50 -66.42
C GLU A 20 -27.12 74.10 -65.79
N ASP A 21 -26.75 75.25 -66.36
CA ASP A 21 -25.77 76.27 -66.01
C ASP A 21 -24.37 75.91 -65.46
N GLN A 22 -23.39 76.18 -66.33
CA GLN A 22 -21.96 76.28 -66.03
C GLN A 22 -21.66 77.44 -65.06
N GLN A 23 -21.18 77.10 -63.87
CA GLN A 23 -20.22 77.95 -63.17
C GLN A 23 -18.94 77.16 -62.92
N SER A 24 -17.90 77.56 -63.66
CA SER A 24 -16.50 77.10 -63.64
C SER A 24 -16.08 76.31 -62.39
N ALA A 25 -15.89 74.99 -62.50
CA ALA A 25 -15.23 74.21 -61.46
C ALA A 25 -14.51 73.00 -62.08
N GLY A 26 -13.36 72.65 -61.51
CA GLY A 26 -12.47 71.59 -62.01
C GLY A 26 -13.09 70.19 -62.02
N LEU A 27 -12.26 69.18 -62.22
CA LEU A 27 -12.62 67.75 -62.22
C LEU A 27 -13.84 67.46 -61.31
N PRO A 28 -14.92 66.83 -61.80
CA PRO A 28 -16.18 66.64 -61.03
C PRO A 28 -16.01 65.85 -59.72
N GLN A 29 -14.83 65.26 -59.50
CA GLN A 29 -14.42 64.61 -58.25
C GLN A 29 -13.97 65.60 -57.15
N MET A 30 -13.78 66.88 -57.50
CA MET A 30 -13.39 67.99 -56.61
C MET A 30 -14.53 69.00 -56.45
N ASP A 31 -15.77 68.58 -56.68
CA ASP A 31 -16.94 69.40 -56.38
C ASP A 31 -17.23 69.36 -54.86
N ILE A 32 -16.69 70.36 -54.16
CA ILE A 32 -16.74 70.54 -52.70
C ILE A 32 -18.20 70.66 -52.21
N SER A 33 -19.16 70.95 -53.08
CA SER A 33 -20.57 71.06 -52.73
C SER A 33 -21.18 69.73 -52.22
N THR A 34 -20.62 68.59 -52.61
CA THR A 34 -21.11 67.25 -52.22
C THR A 34 -20.49 66.72 -50.91
N PHE A 35 -19.35 67.27 -50.48
CA PHE A 35 -18.63 66.82 -49.28
C PHE A 35 -19.43 66.92 -47.97
N PRO A 36 -20.24 67.97 -47.71
CA PRO A 36 -21.04 68.03 -46.48
C PRO A 36 -22.03 66.88 -46.34
N SER A 37 -22.66 66.45 -47.45
CA SER A 37 -23.59 65.31 -47.46
C SER A 37 -22.86 63.98 -47.22
N GLN A 38 -21.71 63.79 -47.86
CA GLN A 38 -20.88 62.60 -47.65
C GLN A 38 -20.36 62.51 -46.21
N ILE A 39 -19.91 63.62 -45.63
CA ILE A 39 -19.46 63.69 -44.22
C ILE A 39 -20.64 63.43 -43.28
N PHE A 40 -21.83 63.96 -43.57
CA PHE A 40 -23.03 63.69 -42.77
C PHE A 40 -23.34 62.19 -42.72
N TRP A 41 -23.41 61.52 -43.88
CA TRP A 41 -23.67 60.08 -43.93
C TRP A 41 -22.53 59.24 -43.34
N LEU A 42 -21.28 59.68 -43.50
CA LEU A 42 -20.13 59.06 -42.84
C LEU A 42 -20.30 59.08 -41.31
N ILE A 43 -20.64 60.24 -40.74
CA ILE A 43 -20.85 60.38 -39.29
C ILE A 43 -22.03 59.53 -38.84
N VAL A 44 -23.14 59.51 -39.58
CA VAL A 44 -24.32 58.69 -39.25
C VAL A 44 -23.98 57.20 -39.24
N THR A 45 -23.39 56.69 -40.31
CA THR A 45 -23.04 55.26 -40.43
C THR A 45 -21.95 54.85 -39.44
N PHE A 46 -20.94 55.70 -39.24
CA PHE A 46 -19.88 55.46 -38.26
C PHE A 46 -20.42 55.47 -36.83
N SER A 47 -21.33 56.39 -36.50
CA SER A 47 -21.95 56.46 -35.17
C SER A 47 -22.80 55.23 -34.89
N ILE A 48 -23.59 54.76 -35.87
CA ILE A 48 -24.37 53.52 -35.74
C ILE A 48 -23.45 52.31 -35.51
N LEU A 49 -22.38 52.19 -36.31
CA LEU A 49 -21.40 51.12 -36.15
C LEU A 49 -20.70 51.18 -34.78
N TYR A 50 -20.33 52.38 -34.33
CA TYR A 50 -19.69 52.61 -33.04
C TYR A 50 -20.59 52.16 -31.88
N VAL A 51 -21.87 52.56 -31.90
CA VAL A 51 -22.84 52.14 -30.88
C VAL A 51 -23.06 50.62 -30.92
N PHE A 52 -23.13 50.02 -32.10
CA PHE A 52 -23.22 48.57 -32.23
C PHE A 52 -22.01 47.84 -31.61
N MET A 53 -20.79 48.30 -31.92
CA MET A 53 -19.57 47.72 -31.37
C MET A 53 -19.49 47.90 -29.84
N TRP A 54 -19.84 49.09 -29.35
CA TRP A 54 -19.85 49.38 -27.92
C TRP A 54 -20.86 48.52 -27.16
N LYS A 55 -22.07 48.34 -27.72
CA LYS A 55 -23.16 47.63 -27.06
C LYS A 55 -23.10 46.12 -27.20
N PHE A 56 -22.56 45.57 -28.29
CA PHE A 56 -22.57 44.12 -28.56
C PHE A 56 -21.20 43.46 -28.52
N VAL A 57 -20.18 44.04 -29.14
CA VAL A 57 -18.88 43.38 -29.32
C VAL A 57 -18.05 43.44 -28.04
N ILE A 58 -17.92 44.62 -27.44
CA ILE A 58 -17.16 44.82 -26.20
C ILE A 58 -17.67 43.94 -25.04
N PRO A 59 -18.99 43.87 -24.72
CA PRO A 59 -19.44 43.03 -23.62
C PRO A 59 -19.22 41.54 -23.87
N LYS A 60 -19.42 41.05 -25.10
CA LYS A 60 -19.14 39.64 -25.44
C LYS A 60 -17.68 39.28 -25.21
N LEU A 61 -16.76 40.16 -25.62
CA LEU A 61 -15.32 39.93 -25.42
C LEU A 61 -14.95 39.92 -23.93
N ARG A 62 -15.54 40.82 -23.14
CA ARG A 62 -15.31 40.87 -21.68
C ARG A 62 -15.75 39.58 -21.00
N ILE A 63 -16.93 39.07 -21.34
CA ILE A 63 -17.46 37.81 -20.78
C ILE A 63 -16.49 36.66 -21.02
N THR A 64 -16.03 36.46 -22.25
CA THR A 64 -15.09 35.36 -22.56
C THR A 64 -13.74 35.50 -21.85
N ILE A 65 -13.24 36.72 -21.68
CA ILE A 65 -12.00 36.95 -20.93
C ILE A 65 -12.20 36.63 -19.44
N GLU A 66 -13.32 37.05 -18.87
CA GLU A 66 -13.65 36.79 -17.47
C GLU A 66 -13.86 35.30 -17.21
N GLU A 67 -14.65 34.60 -18.04
CA GLU A 67 -14.85 33.15 -17.97
C GLU A 67 -13.53 32.38 -17.99
N ARG A 68 -12.57 32.80 -18.83
CA ARG A 68 -11.24 32.18 -18.87
C ARG A 68 -10.43 32.46 -17.61
N ARG A 69 -10.51 33.69 -17.08
CA ARG A 69 -9.82 34.05 -15.84
C ARG A 69 -10.39 33.28 -14.66
N ASP A 70 -11.70 33.20 -14.54
CA ASP A 70 -12.41 32.45 -13.51
C ASP A 70 -12.07 30.97 -13.59
N LYS A 71 -12.08 30.40 -14.79
CA LYS A 71 -11.69 29.00 -14.99
C LYS A 71 -10.24 28.76 -14.56
N ILE A 72 -9.30 29.60 -14.96
CA ILE A 72 -7.89 29.45 -14.56
C ILE A 72 -7.73 29.59 -13.05
N SER A 73 -8.41 30.56 -12.42
CA SER A 73 -8.38 30.74 -10.97
C SER A 73 -8.93 29.52 -10.25
N ASN A 74 -10.07 28.99 -10.70
CA ASN A 74 -10.67 27.77 -10.16
C ASN A 74 -9.77 26.55 -10.34
N ASP A 75 -9.21 26.35 -11.53
CA ASP A 75 -8.29 25.25 -11.82
C ASP A 75 -7.03 25.32 -10.93
N ILE A 76 -6.51 26.53 -10.65
CA ILE A 76 -5.37 26.73 -9.73
C ILE A 76 -5.77 26.40 -8.29
N ASN A 77 -6.90 26.92 -7.82
CA ASN A 77 -7.39 26.65 -6.46
C ASN A 77 -7.67 25.15 -6.25
N GLU A 78 -8.25 24.48 -7.25
CA GLU A 78 -8.49 23.05 -7.22
C GLU A 78 -7.17 22.26 -7.20
N ALA A 79 -6.19 22.65 -8.04
CA ALA A 79 -4.88 22.04 -8.03
C ALA A 79 -4.15 22.21 -6.68
N GLU A 80 -4.25 23.39 -6.05
CA GLU A 80 -3.67 23.63 -4.72
C GLU A 80 -4.37 22.80 -3.64
N LYS A 81 -5.70 22.70 -3.68
CA LYS A 81 -6.47 21.85 -2.78
C LYS A 81 -6.09 20.37 -2.93
N LEU A 82 -6.05 19.87 -4.16
CA LEU A 82 -5.65 18.49 -4.46
C LEU A 82 -4.21 18.21 -4.01
N LYS A 83 -3.31 19.17 -4.18
CA LYS A 83 -1.93 19.07 -3.68
C LYS A 83 -1.91 18.97 -2.15
N SER A 84 -2.64 19.84 -1.46
CA SER A 84 -2.74 19.81 0.01
C SER A 84 -3.32 18.50 0.52
N GLU A 85 -4.39 17.99 -0.11
CA GLU A 85 -4.98 16.70 0.24
C GLU A 85 -4.00 15.54 0.00
N ALA A 86 -3.26 15.55 -1.11
CA ALA A 86 -2.25 14.56 -1.39
C ALA A 86 -1.10 14.58 -0.37
N GLU A 87 -0.64 15.76 0.04
CA GLU A 87 0.37 15.93 1.09
C GLU A 87 -0.14 15.41 2.45
N GLU A 88 -1.41 15.70 2.80
CA GLU A 88 -2.02 15.20 4.03
C GLU A 88 -2.14 13.67 4.03
N ILE A 89 -2.61 13.08 2.93
CA ILE A 89 -2.71 11.62 2.75
C ILE A 89 -1.33 10.98 2.84
N LEU A 90 -0.31 11.58 2.21
CA LEU A 90 1.05 11.09 2.24
C LEU A 90 1.63 11.13 3.66
N ASN A 91 1.36 12.19 4.42
CA ASN A 91 1.76 12.29 5.83
C ASN A 91 1.04 11.24 6.69
N LYS A 92 -0.27 11.07 6.54
CA LYS A 92 -1.04 10.02 7.23
C LYS A 92 -0.51 8.62 6.89
N TYR A 93 -0.20 8.36 5.63
CA TYR A 93 0.36 7.09 5.18
C TYR A 93 1.74 6.83 5.80
N LYS A 94 2.65 7.82 5.78
CA LYS A 94 3.97 7.71 6.42
C LYS A 94 3.87 7.48 7.92
N SER A 95 2.96 8.19 8.59
CA SER A 95 2.70 8.00 10.02
C SER A 95 2.19 6.58 10.30
N LYS A 96 1.22 6.10 9.52
CA LYS A 96 0.67 4.75 9.66
C LYS A 96 1.70 3.66 9.38
N MET A 97 2.55 3.86 8.37
CA MET A 97 3.64 2.94 8.08
C MET A 97 4.63 2.86 9.25
N THR A 98 4.99 4.01 9.82
CA THR A 98 5.88 4.09 10.97
C THR A 98 5.28 3.42 12.20
N SER A 99 4.01 3.69 12.51
CA SER A 99 3.32 3.04 13.65
C SER A 99 3.20 1.53 13.44
N SER A 100 2.83 1.07 12.24
CA SER A 100 2.75 -0.37 11.93
C SER A 100 4.10 -1.06 12.05
N ASN A 101 5.20 -0.42 11.62
CA ASN A 101 6.54 -0.96 11.81
C ASN A 101 6.93 -1.04 13.30
N GLN A 102 6.60 0.00 14.08
CA GLN A 102 6.83 -0.02 15.53
C GLN A 102 6.03 -1.12 16.23
N ASP A 103 4.77 -1.30 15.85
CA ASP A 103 3.90 -2.34 16.41
C ASP A 103 4.39 -3.74 16.02
N ALA A 104 4.83 -3.94 14.78
CA ALA A 104 5.45 -5.19 14.35
C ALA A 104 6.71 -5.52 15.17
N VAL A 105 7.59 -4.53 15.39
CA VAL A 105 8.79 -4.70 16.23
C VAL A 105 8.41 -5.04 17.67
N LYS A 106 7.38 -4.39 18.23
CA LYS A 106 6.88 -4.71 19.58
C LYS A 106 6.34 -6.14 19.66
N ILE A 107 5.53 -6.57 18.69
CA ILE A 107 4.97 -7.93 18.63
C ILE A 107 6.11 -8.96 18.56
N ILE A 108 7.13 -8.71 17.73
CA ILE A 108 8.29 -9.62 17.63
C ILE A 108 9.06 -9.68 18.95
N ALA A 109 9.29 -8.52 19.59
CA ALA A 109 9.98 -8.47 20.88
C ALA A 109 9.20 -9.18 21.98
N GLU A 110 7.88 -9.00 22.02
CA GLU A 110 7.00 -9.67 22.97
C GLU A 110 6.94 -11.17 22.73
N ALA A 111 6.77 -11.61 21.48
CA ALA A 111 6.79 -13.03 21.11
C ALA A 111 8.11 -13.70 21.48
N LYS A 112 9.24 -13.01 21.26
CA LYS A 112 10.57 -13.50 21.67
C LYS A 112 10.66 -13.63 23.19
N LYS A 113 10.23 -12.61 23.94
CA LYS A 113 10.20 -12.64 25.41
C LYS A 113 9.34 -13.80 25.92
N GLN A 114 8.13 -13.97 25.40
CA GLN A 114 7.24 -15.07 25.78
C GLN A 114 7.86 -16.44 25.43
N SER A 115 8.54 -16.56 24.28
CA SER A 115 9.24 -17.78 23.88
C SER A 115 10.41 -18.11 24.80
N ASP A 116 11.19 -17.12 25.20
CA ASP A 116 12.30 -17.28 26.15
C ASP A 116 11.77 -17.69 27.53
N GLU A 117 10.71 -17.03 28.03
CA GLU A 117 10.05 -17.38 29.30
C GLU A 117 9.48 -18.81 29.28
N TYR A 118 8.82 -19.19 28.18
CA TYR A 118 8.29 -20.54 28.00
C TYR A 118 9.41 -21.57 27.97
N THR A 119 10.51 -21.29 27.27
CA THR A 119 11.68 -22.17 27.18
C THR A 119 12.32 -22.37 28.54
N GLU A 120 12.49 -21.31 29.32
CA GLU A 120 13.04 -21.40 30.68
C GLU A 120 12.11 -22.17 31.63
N LYS A 121 10.79 -21.97 31.51
CA LYS A 121 9.80 -22.76 32.26
C LYS A 121 9.90 -24.25 31.92
N VAL A 122 9.89 -24.60 30.64
CA VAL A 122 10.01 -26.00 30.18
C VAL A 122 11.32 -26.63 30.62
N LYS A 123 12.45 -25.91 30.53
CA LYS A 123 13.75 -26.38 31.03
C LYS A 123 13.69 -26.67 32.53
N ARG A 124 13.10 -25.77 33.33
CA ARG A 124 12.97 -25.93 34.77
C ARG A 124 12.10 -27.14 35.13
N ASP A 125 10.95 -27.28 34.47
CA ASP A 125 10.02 -28.39 34.69
C ASP A 125 10.68 -29.72 34.29
N ASN A 126 11.36 -29.77 33.14
CA ASN A 126 12.09 -30.96 32.69
C ASN A 126 13.23 -31.31 33.64
N LYS A 127 14.01 -30.33 34.12
CA LYS A 127 15.07 -30.58 35.10
C LYS A 127 14.51 -31.16 36.40
N SER A 128 13.36 -30.66 36.87
CA SER A 128 12.69 -31.21 38.05
C SER A 128 12.21 -32.65 37.81
N LYS A 129 11.62 -32.95 36.65
CA LYS A 129 11.17 -34.30 36.29
C LYS A 129 12.34 -35.28 36.17
N VAL A 130 13.41 -34.88 35.52
CA VAL A 130 14.63 -35.69 35.39
C VAL A 130 15.22 -35.99 36.76
N ASN A 131 15.33 -34.99 37.64
CA ASN A 131 15.81 -35.21 39.01
C ASN A 131 14.92 -36.18 39.80
N ALA A 132 13.59 -36.04 39.70
CA ALA A 132 12.66 -36.97 40.35
C ALA A 132 12.79 -38.40 39.80
N MET A 133 12.96 -38.55 38.48
CA MET A 133 13.17 -39.84 37.84
C MET A 133 14.49 -40.49 38.26
N ILE A 134 15.56 -39.70 38.39
CA ILE A 134 16.86 -40.18 38.90
C ILE A 134 16.70 -40.69 40.35
N GLU A 135 16.00 -39.95 41.19
CA GLU A 135 15.75 -40.36 42.58
C GLU A 135 14.93 -41.65 42.67
N GLU A 136 13.84 -41.75 41.90
CA GLU A 136 13.03 -42.97 41.82
C GLU A 136 13.86 -44.16 41.30
N SER A 137 14.69 -43.94 40.29
CA SER A 137 15.62 -44.97 39.77
C SER A 137 16.63 -45.40 40.84
N ASN A 138 17.20 -44.48 41.62
CA ASN A 138 18.13 -44.81 42.70
C ASN A 138 17.45 -45.67 43.79
N ILE A 139 16.22 -45.33 44.16
CA ILE A 139 15.43 -46.12 45.13
C ILE A 139 15.18 -47.53 44.59
N LYS A 140 14.77 -47.65 43.32
CA LYS A 140 14.56 -48.97 42.67
C LYS A 140 15.85 -49.79 42.59
N ILE A 141 16.98 -49.15 42.27
CA ILE A 141 18.29 -49.82 42.25
C ILE A 141 18.63 -50.34 43.65
N ALA A 142 18.48 -49.52 44.69
CA ALA A 142 18.76 -49.94 46.07
C ALA A 142 17.84 -51.09 46.54
N GLU A 143 16.56 -51.05 46.17
CA GLU A 143 15.62 -52.15 46.46
C GLU A 143 16.01 -53.44 45.73
N GLN A 144 16.38 -53.32 44.44
CA GLN A 144 16.81 -54.46 43.62
C GLN A 144 18.12 -55.05 44.16
N GLU A 145 19.09 -54.23 44.55
CA GLU A 145 20.33 -54.68 45.20
C GLU A 145 20.05 -55.45 46.49
N LYS A 146 19.11 -54.97 47.31
CA LYS A 146 18.72 -55.66 48.54
C LYS A 146 18.05 -57.00 48.24
N LYS A 147 17.16 -57.06 47.25
CA LYS A 147 16.53 -58.31 46.80
C LYS A 147 17.56 -59.30 46.27
N SER A 148 18.45 -58.87 45.36
CA SER A 148 19.51 -59.71 44.81
C SER A 148 20.46 -60.23 45.89
N LYS A 149 20.83 -59.42 46.90
CA LYS A 149 21.63 -59.91 48.03
C LYS A 149 20.91 -61.02 48.81
N SER A 150 19.62 -60.84 49.11
CA SER A 150 18.83 -61.86 49.81
C SER A 150 18.64 -63.14 48.98
N GLU A 151 18.46 -63.02 47.66
CA GLU A 151 18.40 -64.16 46.75
C GLU A 151 19.73 -64.91 46.68
N ILE A 152 20.85 -64.19 46.62
CA ILE A 152 22.20 -64.79 46.68
C ILE A 152 22.39 -65.54 47.98
N GLU A 153 22.02 -64.96 49.13
CA GLU A 153 22.08 -65.62 50.45
C GLU A 153 21.24 -66.90 50.50
N LYS A 154 20.01 -66.86 49.99
CA LYS A 154 19.15 -68.05 49.89
C LYS A 154 19.76 -69.12 48.98
N ALA A 155 20.24 -68.73 47.80
CA ALA A 155 20.90 -69.64 46.87
C ALA A 155 22.20 -70.24 47.45
N THR A 156 22.96 -69.47 48.23
CA THR A 156 24.14 -70.00 48.93
C THR A 156 23.74 -70.96 50.04
N LEU A 157 22.71 -70.68 50.83
CA LEU A 157 22.20 -71.61 51.85
C LEU A 157 21.70 -72.91 51.23
N GLU A 158 20.96 -72.83 50.11
CA GLU A 158 20.50 -74.01 49.37
C GLU A 158 21.67 -74.80 48.77
N THR A 159 22.68 -74.11 48.23
CA THR A 159 23.91 -74.73 47.75
C THR A 159 24.67 -75.43 48.88
N ILE A 160 24.86 -74.76 50.03
CA ILE A 160 25.49 -75.35 51.23
C ILE A 160 24.69 -76.56 51.71
N LYS A 161 23.36 -76.48 51.75
CA LYS A 161 22.49 -77.60 52.13
C LYS A 161 22.65 -78.80 51.18
N SER A 162 22.64 -78.57 49.86
CA SER A 162 22.85 -79.63 48.87
C SER A 162 24.25 -80.24 48.94
N ILE A 163 25.28 -79.44 49.23
CA ILE A 163 26.64 -79.92 49.49
C ILE A 163 26.63 -80.77 50.77
N SER A 164 26.03 -80.29 51.86
CA SER A 164 25.95 -81.01 53.14
C SER A 164 25.19 -82.33 53.03
N GLU A 165 24.07 -82.37 52.33
CA GLU A 165 23.32 -83.62 52.06
C GLU A 165 24.19 -84.62 51.28
N LYS A 166 24.91 -84.15 50.24
CA LYS A 166 25.87 -85.00 49.51
C LYS A 166 27.07 -85.47 50.35
N PHE A 167 27.48 -84.70 51.36
CA PHE A 167 28.58 -85.06 52.26
C PHE A 167 28.13 -85.99 53.40
N ILE A 168 26.91 -85.82 53.91
CA ILE A 168 26.30 -86.67 54.96
C ILE A 168 25.97 -88.06 54.42
N ASP A 169 25.55 -88.17 53.16
CA ASP A 169 25.34 -89.46 52.50
C ASP A 169 26.64 -90.26 52.29
N LYS A 170 27.80 -89.63 52.55
CA LYS A 170 29.14 -90.22 52.51
C LYS A 170 29.80 -90.40 53.88
N LEU A 171 29.10 -90.16 54.99
CA LEU A 171 29.61 -90.53 56.31
C LEU A 171 29.32 -92.02 56.57
N PRO A 172 30.35 -92.82 56.90
CA PRO A 172 30.18 -94.26 57.10
C PRO A 172 29.23 -94.53 58.27
N SER A 173 28.21 -95.32 58.01
CA SER A 173 27.37 -95.97 59.02
C SER A 173 28.24 -96.81 59.97
N ASP A 174 27.83 -96.93 61.24
CA ASP A 174 28.51 -97.69 62.30
C ASP A 174 28.82 -99.17 61.93
N SER A 175 28.34 -99.67 60.78
CA SER A 175 28.74 -100.97 60.23
C SER A 175 30.15 -101.00 59.59
N ASP A 176 30.76 -99.85 59.25
CA ASP A 176 32.09 -99.81 58.63
C ASP A 176 33.25 -99.72 59.64
N ILE A 177 32.97 -99.29 60.88
CA ILE A 177 34.00 -99.21 61.94
C ILE A 177 34.37 -100.61 62.44
N ILE A 178 33.41 -101.54 62.50
CA ILE A 178 33.64 -102.92 62.95
C ILE A 178 34.47 -103.72 61.92
N LYS A 179 34.47 -103.33 60.64
CA LYS A 179 35.24 -104.02 59.59
C LYS A 179 36.69 -103.55 59.44
N LYS A 180 37.08 -102.45 60.11
CA LYS A 180 38.47 -101.96 60.15
C LYS A 180 39.20 -102.27 61.46
N LEU A 181 38.53 -102.93 62.41
CA LEU A 181 39.11 -103.34 63.69
C LEU A 181 39.23 -104.87 63.84
N ASN A 182 39.38 -105.56 62.70
CA ASN A 182 39.90 -106.92 62.59
C ASN A 182 40.91 -106.97 61.44
#